data_AF-A0A352VB01-F1
#
_entry.id   AF-A0A352VB01-F1
#
_cell.length_a   1.000
_cell.length_b   1.000
_cell.length_c   1.000
_cell.angle_alpha   90.00
_cell.angle_beta   90.00
_cell.angle_gamma   90.00
#
_symmetry.space_group_name_H-M   'P 1'
#
loop_
_entity.id
_entity.type
_entity.pdbx_description
1 polymer ?
#
loop_
_entity_poly.entity_id
_entity_poly.type
_entity_poly.pdbx_seq_one_letter_code
_entity_poly.pdbx_strand_id
1 'polypeptide(L)'
;FAVILSEARKYHLNLTVANQFVSQMDDEVKNAVFGNVGTMVSFRVGVTDANFLQHEFAPTFSENDLTNVEKYHAYIKTIVDNEPVSAFSMSLYKDIKAQEARMNPKLAEMIKQLSRLKYGKDKELVEAEINQRARLL
;
A
#
# COMPACT_ATOMS: atom_id res chain seq x y z
N PHE A 1 8.77 -7.43 11.97
CA PHE A 1 7.94 -6.96 10.83
C PHE A 1 6.65 -7.77 10.71
N ALA A 2 6.71 -9.10 10.71
CA ALA A 2 5.51 -9.96 10.71
C ALA A 2 4.51 -9.62 11.84
N VAL A 3 4.99 -9.39 13.07
CA VAL A 3 4.15 -9.00 14.21
C VAL A 3 3.33 -7.73 13.94
N ILE A 4 3.95 -6.67 13.40
CA ILE A 4 3.22 -5.42 13.17
C ILE A 4 2.17 -5.55 12.05
N LEU A 5 2.40 -6.41 11.05
CA LEU A 5 1.43 -6.70 10.00
C LEU A 5 0.18 -7.40 10.55
N SER A 6 0.38 -8.42 11.38
CA SER A 6 -0.73 -9.16 12.01
C SER A 6 -1.50 -8.31 13.03
N GLU A 7 -0.88 -7.28 13.60
CA GLU A 7 -1.52 -6.40 14.60
C GLU A 7 -1.98 -5.04 14.06
N ALA A 8 -1.65 -4.68 12.82
CA ALA A 8 -1.85 -3.34 12.28
C ALA A 8 -3.30 -2.83 12.45
N ARG A 9 -4.28 -3.73 12.27
CA ARG A 9 -5.71 -3.42 12.44
C ARG A 9 -6.06 -2.94 13.85
N LYS A 10 -5.44 -3.51 14.91
CA LYS A 10 -5.68 -3.11 16.31
C LYS A 10 -5.25 -1.66 16.56
N TYR A 11 -4.24 -1.20 15.85
CA TYR A 11 -3.66 0.14 15.98
C TYR A 11 -4.17 1.12 14.93
N HIS A 12 -5.17 0.74 14.13
CA HIS A 12 -5.65 1.51 12.98
C HIS A 12 -4.51 1.97 12.04
N LEU A 13 -3.47 1.15 11.93
CA LEU A 13 -2.30 1.41 11.11
C LEU A 13 -2.53 0.86 9.69
N ASN A 14 -2.22 1.68 8.68
CA ASN A 14 -2.12 1.22 7.29
C ASN A 14 -0.64 1.10 6.92
N LEU A 15 -0.26 -0.05 6.37
CA LEU A 15 1.09 -0.28 5.88
C LEU A 15 1.04 -0.56 4.37
N THR A 16 1.85 0.18 3.61
CA THR A 16 2.10 -0.09 2.19
C THR A 16 3.53 -0.60 2.04
N VAL A 17 3.68 -1.79 1.48
CA VAL A 17 4.98 -2.43 1.24
C VAL A 17 5.17 -2.55 -0.27
N ALA A 18 6.32 -2.10 -0.76
CA ALA A 18 6.70 -2.24 -2.16
C ALA A 18 7.97 -3.08 -2.24
N ASN A 19 7.97 -4.08 -3.12
CA ASN A 19 9.10 -4.97 -3.33
C ASN A 19 9.24 -5.31 -4.82
N GLN A 20 10.47 -5.57 -5.26
CA GLN A 20 10.79 -5.92 -6.64
C GLN A 20 10.77 -7.43 -6.89
N PHE A 21 11.20 -8.23 -5.92
CA PHE A 21 11.30 -9.69 -6.05
C PHE A 21 10.74 -10.38 -4.82
N VAL A 22 9.82 -11.32 -5.01
CA VAL A 22 9.24 -12.07 -3.88
C VAL A 22 10.31 -12.90 -3.16
N SER A 23 11.31 -13.39 -3.91
CA SER A 23 12.43 -14.18 -3.38
C SER A 23 13.39 -13.43 -2.45
N GLN A 24 13.35 -12.09 -2.42
CA GLN A 24 14.15 -11.30 -1.47
C GLN A 24 13.57 -11.29 -0.06
N MET A 25 12.31 -11.71 0.10
CA MET A 25 11.65 -11.80 1.39
C MET A 25 11.99 -13.15 2.02
N ASP A 26 12.34 -13.14 3.31
CA ASP A 26 12.37 -14.38 4.07
C ASP A 26 10.97 -15.02 4.13
N ASP A 27 10.92 -16.33 4.38
CA ASP A 27 9.66 -17.07 4.34
C ASP A 27 8.65 -16.62 5.40
N GLU A 28 9.13 -16.16 6.57
CA GLU A 28 8.27 -15.67 7.65
C GLU A 28 7.55 -14.39 7.22
N VAL A 29 8.30 -13.43 6.66
CA VAL A 29 7.79 -12.16 6.16
C VAL A 29 6.91 -12.37 4.94
N LYS A 30 7.28 -13.27 4.03
CA LYS A 30 6.45 -13.65 2.88
C LYS A 30 5.09 -14.16 3.36
N ASN A 31 5.06 -15.15 4.24
CA ASN A 31 3.82 -15.72 4.75
C ASN A 31 2.99 -14.70 5.52
N ALA A 32 3.64 -13.84 6.33
CA ALA A 32 2.96 -12.80 7.08
C ALA A 32 2.36 -11.70 6.18
N VAL A 33 3.04 -11.33 5.08
CA VAL A 33 2.52 -10.36 4.11
C VAL A 33 1.36 -10.97 3.34
N PHE A 34 1.58 -12.06 2.61
CA PHE A 34 0.58 -12.63 1.71
C PHE A 34 -0.64 -13.21 2.45
N GLY A 35 -0.47 -13.65 3.71
CA GLY A 35 -1.59 -14.11 4.53
C GLY A 35 -2.48 -13.01 5.12
N ASN A 36 -2.03 -11.75 5.17
CA ASN A 36 -2.75 -10.66 5.85
C ASN A 36 -3.08 -9.45 4.95
N VAL A 37 -2.48 -9.32 3.76
CA VAL A 37 -2.75 -8.18 2.88
C VAL A 37 -4.13 -8.30 2.23
N GLY A 38 -5.00 -7.31 2.50
CA GLY A 38 -6.30 -7.20 1.85
C GLY A 38 -6.25 -6.60 0.45
N THR A 39 -5.18 -5.89 0.12
CA THR A 39 -4.99 -5.25 -1.18
C THR A 39 -3.62 -5.61 -1.73
N MET A 40 -3.60 -6.03 -3.00
CA MET A 40 -2.38 -6.33 -3.75
C MET A 40 -2.41 -5.59 -5.07
N VAL A 41 -1.29 -4.95 -5.40
CA VAL A 41 -1.08 -4.25 -6.66
C VAL A 41 0.17 -4.85 -7.30
N SER A 42 0.02 -5.51 -8.44
CA SER A 42 1.11 -6.11 -9.19
C SER A 42 1.35 -5.35 -10.48
N PHE A 43 2.59 -4.96 -10.72
CA PHE A 43 3.06 -4.47 -12.01
C PHE A 43 3.56 -5.64 -12.84
N ARG A 44 4.17 -5.36 -14.00
CA ARG A 44 4.88 -6.40 -14.74
C ARG A 44 6.00 -7.01 -13.88
N VAL A 45 5.93 -8.32 -13.69
CA VAL A 45 6.90 -9.10 -12.92
C VAL A 45 7.58 -10.17 -13.79
N GLY A 46 8.66 -10.77 -13.28
CA GLY A 46 9.31 -11.91 -13.93
C GLY A 46 8.52 -13.21 -13.77
N VAL A 47 8.86 -14.24 -14.56
CA VAL A 47 8.19 -15.55 -14.55
C VAL A 47 8.11 -16.17 -13.16
N THR A 48 9.21 -16.14 -12.40
CA THR A 48 9.25 -16.70 -11.03
C THR A 48 8.25 -16.05 -10.08
N ASP A 49 8.18 -14.72 -10.09
CA ASP A 49 7.23 -13.98 -9.24
C ASP A 49 5.80 -14.10 -9.76
N ALA A 50 5.60 -14.13 -11.09
CA ALA A 50 4.30 -14.36 -11.71
C ALA A 50 3.73 -15.73 -11.33
N ASN A 51 4.57 -16.77 -11.31
CA ASN A 51 4.16 -18.12 -10.94
C ASN A 51 3.63 -18.16 -9.50
N PHE A 52 4.27 -17.43 -8.58
CA PHE A 52 3.81 -17.29 -7.20
C PHE A 52 2.53 -16.46 -7.10
N LEU A 53 2.50 -15.28 -7.75
CA LEU A 53 1.41 -14.32 -7.63
C LEU A 53 0.13 -14.76 -8.34
N GLN A 54 0.19 -15.65 -9.34
CA GLN A 54 -1.00 -16.09 -10.08
C GLN A 54 -2.11 -16.63 -9.17
N HIS A 55 -1.74 -17.30 -8.07
CA HIS A 55 -2.70 -17.86 -7.13
C HIS A 55 -3.52 -16.78 -6.42
N GLU A 56 -2.96 -15.59 -6.27
CA GLU A 56 -3.62 -14.45 -5.66
C GLU A 56 -4.59 -13.76 -6.61
N PHE A 57 -4.28 -13.76 -7.91
CA PHE A 57 -5.08 -13.12 -8.96
C PHE A 57 -6.04 -14.07 -9.69
N ALA A 58 -5.98 -15.36 -9.38
CA ALA A 58 -6.89 -16.36 -9.92
C ALA A 58 -8.35 -16.07 -9.50
N PRO A 59 -9.34 -16.38 -10.37
CA PRO A 59 -9.20 -16.93 -11.72
C PRO A 59 -9.01 -15.86 -12.81
N THR A 60 -8.86 -14.58 -12.43
CA THR A 60 -8.97 -13.46 -13.38
C THR A 60 -7.72 -13.30 -14.25
N PHE A 61 -6.54 -13.40 -13.63
CA PHE A 61 -5.27 -13.26 -14.33
C PHE A 61 -4.40 -14.50 -14.12
N SER A 62 -3.76 -14.91 -15.20
CA SER A 62 -2.80 -16.01 -15.24
C SER A 62 -1.37 -15.51 -15.01
N GLU A 63 -0.45 -16.45 -14.83
CA GLU A 63 1.00 -16.18 -14.84
C GLU A 63 1.44 -15.42 -16.10
N ASN A 64 0.90 -15.79 -17.26
CA ASN A 64 1.24 -15.13 -18.52
C ASN A 64 0.73 -13.69 -18.57
N ASP A 65 -0.40 -13.38 -17.95
CA ASP A 65 -0.90 -12.01 -17.89
C ASP A 65 0.00 -11.14 -17.00
N LEU A 66 0.50 -11.69 -15.89
CA LEU A 66 1.38 -10.99 -14.94
C LEU A 66 2.77 -10.68 -15.52
N THR A 67 3.29 -11.52 -16.41
CA THR A 67 4.56 -11.27 -17.12
C THR A 67 4.42 -10.29 -18.28
N ASN A 68 3.21 -10.13 -18.82
CA ASN A 68 2.91 -9.28 -19.97
C ASN A 68 2.18 -7.97 -19.64
N VAL A 69 2.07 -7.59 -18.36
CA VAL A 69 1.44 -6.31 -17.96
C VAL A 69 2.09 -5.15 -18.72
N GLU A 70 1.25 -4.36 -19.39
CA GLU A 70 1.70 -3.24 -20.17
C GLU A 70 2.32 -2.13 -19.31
N LYS A 71 3.15 -1.30 -19.94
CA LYS A 71 3.69 -0.10 -19.28
C LYS A 71 2.52 0.78 -18.80
N TYR A 72 2.66 1.31 -17.59
CA TYR A 72 1.63 2.13 -16.93
C TYR A 72 0.31 1.39 -16.68
N HIS A 73 0.32 0.07 -16.60
CA HIS A 73 -0.79 -0.72 -16.10
C HIS A 73 -0.37 -1.52 -14.86
N ALA A 74 -1.35 -1.87 -14.04
CA ALA A 74 -1.18 -2.76 -12.90
C ALA A 74 -2.43 -3.62 -12.74
N TYR A 75 -2.25 -4.82 -12.20
CA TYR A 75 -3.35 -5.68 -11.75
C TYR A 75 -3.57 -5.50 -10.26
N ILE A 76 -4.83 -5.39 -9.87
CA ILE A 76 -5.24 -5.07 -8.51
C ILE A 76 -6.23 -6.11 -8.03
N LYS A 77 -5.95 -6.66 -6.85
CA LYS A 77 -6.88 -7.42 -6.03
C LYS A 77 -7.12 -6.61 -4.77
N THR A 78 -8.37 -6.39 -4.39
CA THR A 78 -8.68 -5.59 -3.21
C THR A 78 -9.99 -6.04 -2.58
N ILE A 79 -10.32 -5.41 -1.45
CA ILE A 79 -11.55 -5.62 -0.70
C ILE A 79 -12.32 -4.30 -0.68
N VAL A 80 -13.62 -4.35 -0.98
CA VAL A 80 -14.55 -3.21 -0.90
C VAL A 80 -15.67 -3.62 0.05
N ASP A 81 -16.00 -2.76 1.01
CA ASP A 81 -17.02 -3.03 2.03
C ASP A 81 -16.84 -4.38 2.75
N ASN A 82 -15.58 -4.74 3.01
CA ASN A 82 -15.17 -5.99 3.65
C ASN A 82 -15.48 -7.27 2.82
N GLU A 83 -15.77 -7.12 1.53
CA GLU A 83 -15.93 -8.21 0.57
C GLU A 83 -14.81 -8.21 -0.50
N PRO A 84 -14.18 -9.37 -0.78
CA PRO A 84 -13.22 -9.47 -1.87
C PRO A 84 -13.88 -9.20 -3.22
N VAL A 85 -13.28 -8.31 -4.01
CA VAL A 85 -13.72 -8.07 -5.39
C VAL A 85 -12.85 -8.85 -6.36
N SER A 86 -13.40 -9.20 -7.53
CA SER A 86 -12.63 -9.80 -8.62
C SER A 86 -11.46 -8.88 -8.98
N ALA A 87 -10.30 -9.48 -9.25
CA ALA A 87 -9.14 -8.72 -9.66
C ALA A 87 -9.44 -7.96 -10.96
N PHE A 88 -8.82 -6.80 -11.13
CA PHE A 88 -9.01 -5.95 -12.30
C PHE A 88 -7.72 -5.26 -12.72
N SER A 89 -7.67 -4.78 -13.95
CA SER A 89 -6.56 -3.97 -14.45
C SER A 89 -6.84 -2.48 -14.24
N MET A 90 -5.80 -1.73 -13.90
CA MET A 90 -5.86 -0.28 -13.73
C MET A 90 -4.82 0.39 -14.62
N SER A 91 -5.27 1.38 -15.40
CA SER A 91 -4.37 2.28 -16.12
C SER A 91 -3.86 3.37 -15.18
N LEU A 92 -2.55 3.55 -15.20
CA LEU A 92 -1.82 4.61 -14.51
C LEU A 92 -1.49 5.77 -15.44
N TYR A 93 -2.01 5.75 -16.67
CA TYR A 93 -1.91 6.89 -17.57
C TYR A 93 -2.63 8.08 -16.93
N LYS A 94 -1.92 9.20 -16.80
CA LYS A 94 -2.44 10.43 -16.21
C LYS A 94 -2.32 11.55 -17.23
N ASP A 95 -3.43 12.24 -17.47
CA ASP A 95 -3.39 13.54 -18.13
C ASP A 95 -2.88 14.58 -17.12
N ILE A 96 -1.56 14.78 -17.10
CA ILE A 96 -0.89 15.70 -16.19
C ILE A 96 -1.41 17.13 -16.40
N LYS A 97 -1.70 17.56 -17.63
CA LYS A 97 -2.21 18.90 -17.90
C LYS A 97 -3.61 19.10 -17.33
N ALA A 98 -4.50 18.11 -17.51
CA ALA A 98 -5.82 18.17 -16.91
C ALA A 98 -5.78 18.11 -15.38
N GLN A 99 -4.82 17.37 -14.81
CA GLN A 99 -4.60 17.35 -13.36
C GLN A 99 -4.12 18.72 -12.85
N GLU A 100 -3.09 19.29 -13.46
CA GLU A 100 -2.56 20.62 -13.13
C GLU A 100 -3.63 21.71 -13.23
N ALA A 101 -4.45 21.68 -14.27
CA ALA A 101 -5.56 22.62 -14.44
C ALA A 101 -6.61 22.56 -13.32
N ARG A 102 -6.74 21.41 -12.64
CA ARG A 102 -7.65 21.21 -11.49
C ARG A 102 -6.97 21.50 -10.15
N MET A 103 -5.65 21.62 -10.12
CA MET A 103 -4.93 21.90 -8.88
C MET A 103 -5.20 23.32 -8.41
N ASN A 104 -5.40 23.47 -7.10
CA ASN A 104 -5.47 24.77 -6.45
C ASN A 104 -4.37 24.84 -5.39
N PRO A 105 -3.16 25.33 -5.75
CA PRO A 105 -2.03 25.39 -4.85
C PRO A 105 -2.32 26.17 -3.57
N LYS A 106 -3.12 27.24 -3.67
CA LYS A 106 -3.51 28.06 -2.52
C LYS A 106 -4.39 27.27 -1.56
N LEU A 107 -5.39 26.55 -2.08
CA LEU A 107 -6.24 25.69 -1.26
C LEU A 107 -5.43 24.57 -0.61
N ALA A 108 -4.51 23.94 -1.35
CA ALA A 108 -3.64 22.90 -0.81
C ALA A 108 -2.79 23.42 0.37
N GLU A 109 -2.21 24.62 0.24
CA GLU A 109 -1.44 25.23 1.32
C GLU A 109 -2.33 25.58 2.53
N MET A 110 -3.52 26.12 2.29
CA MET A 110 -4.49 26.38 3.37
C MET A 110 -4.88 25.10 4.12
N ILE A 111 -5.14 23.99 3.41
CA ILE A 111 -5.47 22.70 4.01
C ILE A 111 -4.28 22.20 4.86
N LYS A 112 -3.04 22.32 4.37
CA LYS A 112 -1.84 21.93 5.13
C LYS A 112 -1.70 22.74 6.43
N GLN A 113 -1.87 24.06 6.36
CA GLN A 113 -1.77 24.92 7.55
C GLN A 113 -2.88 24.63 8.56
N LEU A 114 -4.12 24.45 8.10
CA LEU A 114 -5.25 24.06 8.96
C LEU A 114 -5.01 22.72 9.64
N SER A 115 -4.51 21.72 8.90
CA SER A 115 -4.16 20.41 9.46
C SER A 115 -3.06 20.54 10.52
N ARG A 116 -2.03 21.34 10.26
CA ARG A 116 -0.94 21.59 11.22
C ARG A 116 -1.43 22.31 12.48
N LEU A 117 -2.32 23.29 12.36
CA LEU A 117 -2.89 24.00 13.52
C LEU A 117 -3.84 23.10 14.33
N LYS A 118 -4.62 22.25 13.66
CA LYS A 118 -5.61 21.40 14.32
C LYS A 118 -5.02 20.13 14.93
N TYR A 119 -4.05 19.51 14.27
CA TYR A 119 -3.51 18.20 14.64
C TYR A 119 -2.00 18.23 14.97
N GLY A 120 -1.28 19.27 14.59
CA GLY A 120 0.13 19.41 14.91
C GLY A 120 0.34 19.67 16.40
N LYS A 121 1.39 19.06 16.95
CA LYS A 121 1.87 19.31 18.31
C LYS A 121 3.34 19.70 18.24
N ASP A 122 3.80 20.43 19.26
CA ASP A 122 5.23 20.72 19.39
C ASP A 122 6.01 19.41 19.51
N LYS A 123 7.13 19.32 18.77
CA LYS A 123 7.99 18.14 18.75
C LYS A 123 8.49 17.80 20.16
N GLU A 124 8.88 18.80 20.96
CA GLU A 124 9.43 18.58 22.30
C GLU A 124 8.40 17.94 23.22
N LEU A 125 7.14 18.37 23.12
CA LEU A 125 6.03 17.78 23.88
C LEU A 125 5.74 16.34 23.46
N VAL A 126 5.79 16.06 22.16
CA VAL A 126 5.58 14.70 21.63
C VAL A 126 6.71 13.78 22.06
N GLU A 127 7.97 14.20 21.97
CA GLU A 127 9.12 13.41 22.39
C GLU A 127 9.12 13.15 23.91
N ALA A 128 8.74 14.14 24.72
CA ALA A 128 8.57 13.96 26.16
C ALA A 128 7.46 12.94 26.47
N GLU A 129 6.30 13.04 25.79
CA GLU A 129 5.19 12.09 25.94
C GLU A 129 5.59 10.67 25.52
N ILE A 130 6.31 10.51 24.42
CA ILE A 130 6.85 9.21 23.95
C ILE A 130 7.81 8.64 24.99
N ASN A 131 8.78 9.42 25.48
CA ASN A 131 9.76 8.97 26.47
C ASN A 131 9.10 8.58 27.80
N GLN A 132 8.08 9.32 28.24
CA GLN A 132 7.30 8.97 29.42
C GLN A 132 6.56 7.64 29.25
N ARG A 133 5.90 7.43 28.10
CA ARG A 133 5.17 6.19 27.81
C ARG A 133 6.10 5.00 27.58
N ALA A 134 7.26 5.22 26.96
CA ALA A 134 8.27 4.19 26.72
C ALA A 134 8.93 3.69 28.02
N ARG A 135 8.88 4.49 29.10
CA ARG A 135 9.32 4.10 30.46
C ARG A 135 8.25 3.35 31.26
N LEU A 136 7.26 2.73 30.60
CA LEU A 136 6.43 1.70 31.20
C LEU A 136 7.12 0.34 31.08
N LEU A 137 8.25 0.21 31.80
CA LEU A 137 8.75 -0.95 32.53
C LEU A 137 9.74 -0.43 33.59
#